data_AF-X0YXM3-F1
#
_entry.id   AF-X0YXM3-F1
#
_cell.length_a   1.000
_cell.length_b   1.000
_cell.length_c   1.000
_cell.angle_alpha   90.00
_cell.angle_beta   90.00
_cell.angle_gamma   90.00
#
_symmetry.space_group_name_H-M   'P 1'
#
loop_
_entity.id
_entity.type
_entity.pdbx_description
1 polymer ?
#
loop_
_entity_poly.entity_id
_entity_poly.type
_entity_poly.pdbx_seq_one_letter_code
_entity_poly.pdbx_strand_id
1 'polypeptide(L)'
;MSRIERIRAIKEIISGKKISSQEELLNELAKRGYSVTQSTISRDIKHLRLTKTRNYKQEEYYSIESRTIDGKIFDPAKFKSKFNESVISA
;
A
#
# COMPACT_ATOMS: atom_id res chain seq x y z
N MET A 1 13.18 -6.82 10.27
CA MET A 1 11.77 -6.54 9.91
C MET A 1 11.04 -7.85 9.63
N SER A 2 9.90 -8.11 10.29
CA SER A 2 9.09 -9.28 9.98
C SER A 2 8.29 -9.08 8.68
N ARG A 3 7.97 -10.18 7.99
CA ARG A 3 7.14 -10.12 6.77
C ARG A 3 5.76 -9.50 7.03
N ILE A 4 5.17 -9.75 8.20
CA ILE A 4 3.84 -9.27 8.58
C ILE A 4 3.83 -7.74 8.69
N GLU A 5 4.80 -7.16 9.37
CA GLU A 5 4.93 -5.70 9.50
C GLU A 5 5.11 -5.04 8.14
N ARG A 6 5.86 -5.68 7.22
CA ARG A 6 6.09 -5.14 5.88
C ARG A 6 4.85 -5.14 5.04
N ILE A 7 4.10 -6.24 5.09
CA ILE A 7 2.81 -6.35 4.43
C ILE A 7 1.85 -5.28 4.96
N ARG A 8 1.81 -5.04 6.28
CA ARG A 8 1.02 -3.96 6.87
C ARG A 8 1.46 -2.59 6.36
N ALA A 9 2.76 -2.29 6.39
CA ALA A 9 3.30 -1.02 5.88
C ALA A 9 2.97 -0.81 4.39
N ILE A 10 3.11 -1.83 3.55
CA ILE A 10 2.75 -1.77 2.13
C ILE A 10 1.26 -1.42 1.97
N LYS A 11 0.37 -2.08 2.73
CA LYS A 11 -1.07 -1.79 2.70
C LYS A 11 -1.39 -0.35 3.10
N GLU A 12 -0.73 0.16 4.12
CA GLU A 12 -0.90 1.56 4.54
C GLU A 12 -0.41 2.54 3.48
N ILE A 13 0.75 2.28 2.87
CA ILE A 13 1.33 3.14 1.82
C ILE A 13 0.39 3.21 0.61
N ILE A 14 -0.02 2.07 0.05
CA ILE A 14 -0.89 2.03 -1.13
C ILE A 14 -2.30 2.57 -0.87
N SER A 15 -2.70 2.61 0.41
CA SER A 15 -3.99 3.19 0.80
C SER A 15 -3.92 4.70 1.03
N GLY A 16 -2.79 5.22 1.46
CA GLY A 16 -2.57 6.66 1.65
C GLY A 16 -2.09 7.38 0.38
N LYS A 17 -1.35 6.68 -0.48
CA LYS A 17 -0.68 7.22 -1.66
C LYS A 17 -0.87 6.29 -2.85
N LYS A 18 -1.12 6.86 -4.03
CA LYS A 18 -1.10 6.11 -5.29
C LYS A 18 0.34 5.77 -5.62
N ILE A 19 0.67 4.48 -5.63
CA ILE A 19 2.01 4.00 -5.97
C ILE A 19 2.00 3.43 -7.38
N SER A 20 2.80 4.03 -8.25
CA SER A 20 2.84 3.68 -9.68
C SER A 20 3.86 2.58 -10.02
N SER A 21 4.93 2.48 -9.22
CA SER A 21 6.07 1.60 -9.51
C SER A 21 6.60 0.88 -8.26
N GLN A 22 7.36 -0.20 -8.48
CA GLN A 22 8.00 -0.94 -7.38
C GLN A 22 9.08 -0.12 -6.69
N GLU A 23 9.79 0.71 -7.46
CA GLU A 23 10.77 1.67 -6.94
C GLU A 23 10.12 2.71 -6.03
N GLU A 24 8.95 3.21 -6.41
CA GLU A 24 8.22 4.14 -5.57
C GLU A 24 7.79 3.47 -4.26
N LEU A 25 7.29 2.23 -4.30
CA LEU A 25 6.97 1.49 -3.08
C LEU A 25 8.20 1.28 -2.18
N LEU A 26 9.34 0.96 -2.79
CA LEU A 26 10.60 0.75 -2.10
C LEU A 26 11.09 2.03 -1.43
N ASN A 27 11.01 3.17 -2.12
CA ASN A 27 11.35 4.48 -1.58
C ASN A 27 10.46 4.86 -0.40
N GLU A 28 9.14 4.63 -0.49
CA GLU A 28 8.22 4.89 0.62
C GLU A 28 8.47 3.98 1.82
N LEU A 29 8.85 2.73 1.60
CA LEU A 29 9.28 1.82 2.66
C LEU A 29 10.61 2.26 3.28
N ALA A 30 11.58 2.68 2.47
CA ALA A 30 12.87 3.20 2.93
C ALA A 30 12.70 4.45 3.78
N LYS A 31 11.78 5.37 3.41
CA LYS A 31 11.41 6.55 4.22
C LYS A 31 10.86 6.18 5.59
N ARG A 32 10.19 5.03 5.71
CA ARG A 32 9.71 4.48 6.99
C ARG A 32 10.78 3.67 7.75
N GLY A 33 12.03 3.69 7.28
CA GLY A 33 13.15 2.96 7.90
C GLY A 33 13.24 1.49 7.48
N TYR A 34 12.51 1.06 6.45
CA TYR A 34 12.53 -0.31 5.97
C TYR A 34 13.46 -0.47 4.76
N SER A 35 14.62 -1.08 4.99
CA SER A 35 15.53 -1.45 3.90
C SER A 35 15.15 -2.83 3.34
N VAL A 36 14.60 -2.84 2.13
CA VAL A 36 14.12 -4.05 1.45
C VAL A 36 14.49 -4.00 -0.03
N THR A 37 14.71 -5.16 -0.63
CA THR A 37 15.09 -5.26 -2.05
C THR A 37 13.87 -5.33 -2.96
N GLN A 38 14.06 -5.01 -4.24
CA GLN A 38 13.02 -5.18 -5.25
C GLN A 38 12.51 -6.63 -5.33
N SER A 39 13.39 -7.64 -5.19
CA SER A 39 12.99 -9.05 -5.18
C SER A 39 12.04 -9.38 -4.04
N THR A 40 12.27 -8.77 -2.86
CA THR A 40 11.41 -8.93 -1.68
C THR A 40 10.04 -8.31 -1.94
N ILE A 41 10.03 -7.07 -2.47
CA ILE A 41 8.81 -6.35 -2.80
C ILE A 41 8.01 -7.05 -3.89
N SER A 42 8.65 -7.57 -4.93
CA SER A 42 7.98 -8.35 -5.98
C SER A 42 7.24 -9.57 -5.42
N ARG A 43 7.86 -10.30 -4.47
CA ARG A 43 7.22 -11.42 -3.77
C ARG A 43 6.04 -10.96 -2.93
N ASP A 44 6.15 -9.83 -2.24
CA ASP A 44 5.06 -9.32 -1.41
C ASP A 44 3.89 -8.75 -2.22
N ILE A 45 4.16 -8.06 -3.32
CA ILE A 45 3.15 -7.60 -4.29
C ILE A 45 2.35 -8.80 -4.79
N LYS A 46 3.02 -9.88 -5.19
CA LYS A 46 2.37 -11.13 -5.61
C LYS A 46 1.56 -11.77 -4.48
N HIS A 47 2.09 -11.77 -3.26
CA HIS A 47 1.41 -12.34 -2.10
C HIS A 47 0.16 -11.54 -1.70
N LEU A 48 0.25 -10.21 -1.78
CA LEU A 48 -0.85 -9.28 -1.55
C LEU A 48 -1.84 -9.23 -2.71
N ARG A 49 -1.50 -9.87 -3.84
CA ARG A 49 -2.24 -9.83 -5.10
C ARG A 49 -2.59 -8.40 -5.53
N LEU A 50 -1.61 -7.50 -5.41
CA LEU A 50 -1.79 -6.13 -5.88
C LEU A 50 -1.91 -6.13 -7.40
N THR A 51 -2.92 -5.43 -7.90
CA THR A 51 -3.15 -5.24 -9.34
C THR A 51 -2.92 -3.78 -9.70
N LYS A 52 -2.52 -3.52 -10.95
CA LYS A 52 -2.46 -2.14 -11.45
C LYS A 52 -3.85 -1.72 -11.90
N THR A 53 -4.38 -0.69 -11.26
CA THR A 53 -5.62 -0.01 -11.66
C THR A 53 -5.25 1.31 -12.33
N ARG A 54 -6.01 1.68 -13.34
CA ARG A 54 -5.93 3.00 -13.98
C ARG A 54 -7.08 3.89 -13.50
N ASN A 55 -6.81 5.14 -13.18
CA ASN A 55 -7.87 6.11 -12.87
C ASN A 55 -8.35 6.87 -14.12
N TYR A 56 -9.35 7.73 -13.92
CA TYR A 56 -9.92 8.61 -14.95
C TYR A 56 -8.91 9.60 -15.57
N LYS A 57 -7.79 9.90 -14.89
CA LYS A 57 -6.68 10.70 -15.42
C LYS A 57 -5.63 9.86 -16.15
N GLN A 58 -5.93 8.61 -16.46
CA GLN A 58 -5.01 7.64 -17.07
C GLN A 58 -3.77 7.28 -16.23
N GLU A 59 -3.73 7.63 -14.95
CA GLU A 59 -2.61 7.26 -14.07
C GLU A 59 -2.79 5.81 -13.59
N GLU A 60 -1.75 5.00 -13.73
CA GLU A 60 -1.71 3.61 -13.28
C GLU A 60 -1.04 3.50 -11.91
N TYR A 61 -1.69 2.80 -10.99
CA TYR A 61 -1.19 2.60 -9.63
C TYR A 61 -1.60 1.24 -9.07
N TYR A 62 -0.82 0.75 -8.13
CA TYR A 62 -1.13 -0.48 -7.39
C TYR A 62 -2.36 -0.27 -6.51
N SER A 63 -3.27 -1.22 -6.61
CA SER A 63 -4.48 -1.34 -5.82
C SER A 63 -4.56 -2.75 -5.23
N ILE A 64 -5.10 -2.87 -4.03
CA ILE A 64 -5.47 -4.19 -3.49
C ILE A 64 -6.77 -4.58 -4.18
N GLU A 65 -6.82 -5.77 -4.79
CA GLU A 65 -8.12 -6.33 -5.19
C GLU A 65 -8.99 -6.47 -3.92
N SER A 66 -10.11 -5.74 -3.87
CA SER A 66 -11.04 -5.82 -2.74
C SER A 66 -11.82 -7.12 -2.84
N ARG A 67 -11.17 -8.24 -2.52
CA ARG A 67 -11.86 -9.45 -2.12
C ARG A 67 -11.97 -9.38 -0.61
N THR A 68 -13.19 -9.48 -0.10
CA THR A 68 -13.52 -9.49 1.33
C THR A 68 -12.54 -10.35 2.13
N ILE A 69 -11.54 -9.70 2.76
CA ILE A 69 -10.69 -10.34 3.76
C ILE A 69 -11.35 -10.00 5.10
N ASP A 70 -11.97 -10.97 5.75
CA ASP A 70 -12.63 -10.82 7.06
C ASP A 70 -13.85 -9.86 7.07
N GLY A 71 -14.71 -9.90 6.04
CA GLY A 71 -15.98 -9.17 6.03
C GLY A 71 -15.87 -7.63 6.04
N LYS A 72 -14.65 -7.08 5.97
CA LYS A 72 -14.39 -5.64 5.89
C LYS A 72 -13.96 -5.30 4.47
N ILE A 73 -14.77 -4.51 3.78
CA ILE A 73 -14.40 -3.93 2.49
C ILE A 73 -13.17 -3.07 2.69
N PHE A 74 -12.05 -3.45 2.06
CA PHE A 74 -10.88 -2.58 1.99
C PHE A 74 -11.15 -1.54 0.91
N ASP A 75 -11.85 -0.48 1.30
CA ASP A 75 -12.00 0.72 0.49
C ASP A 75 -10.80 1.62 0.75
N PRO A 76 -9.87 1.80 -0.20
CA PRO A 76 -8.78 2.77 -0.04
C PRO A 76 -9.32 4.18 0.21
N ALA A 77 -10.55 4.48 -0.23
CA ALA A 77 -11.27 5.72 0.10
C ALA A 77 -11.68 5.81 1.59
N LYS A 78 -12.07 4.70 2.22
CA LYS A 78 -12.44 4.66 3.64
C LYS A 78 -11.24 4.80 4.57
N PHE A 79 -10.10 4.21 4.21
CA PHE A 79 -8.89 4.30 5.03
C PHE A 79 -8.34 5.74 5.07
N LYS A 80 -8.46 6.49 3.96
CA LYS A 80 -8.07 7.90 3.88
C LYS A 80 -8.83 8.78 4.88
N SER A 81 -10.08 8.44 5.19
CA SER A 81 -10.88 9.16 6.20
C SER A 81 -10.41 8.89 7.63
N LYS A 82 -9.90 7.69 7.92
CA LYS A 82 -9.44 7.31 9.26
C LYS A 82 -8.08 7.89 9.64
N PHE A 83 -7.22 8.17 8.65
CA PHE A 83 -5.87 8.66 8.90
C PHE A 83 -5.82 10.18 9.10
N ASN A 84 -6.75 10.94 8.50
CA ASN A 84 -6.81 12.41 8.65
C ASN A 84 -7.20 12.87 10.07
N GLU A 85 -7.78 12.00 10.91
CA GLU A 85 -8.10 12.33 12.30
C GLU A 85 -6.93 12.12 13.26
N SER A 86 -5.85 11.41 12.88
CA SER A 86 -4.75 11.07 13.80
C SER A 86 -3.47 11.89 13.62
N VAL A 87 -3.44 12.88 12.73
CA VAL A 87 -2.23 13.70 12.48
C VAL A 87 -2.31 15.13 13.00
N ILE A 88 -3.30 15.46 13.84
CA ILE A 88 -3.38 16.73 14.58
C ILE A 88 -3.48 16.43 16.07
N SER A 89 -2.42 15.91 16.67
CA SER A 89 -2.09 16.11 18.09
C SER A 89 -0.75 15.46 18.43
N ALA A 90 0.35 16.21 18.26
CA ALA A 90 1.59 16.15 19.04
C ALA A 90 2.55 17.23 18.53
#